data_AF-A0A9N9KJC0-F1
#
_entry.id   AF-A0A9N9KJC0-F1
#
_cell.length_a   1.000
_cell.length_b   1.000
_cell.length_c   1.000
_cell.angle_alpha   90.00
_cell.angle_beta   90.00
_cell.angle_gamma   90.00
#
_symmetry.space_group_name_H-M   'P 1'
#
loop_
_entity.id
_entity.type
_entity.pdbx_description
1 polymer ?
#
loop_
_entity_poly.entity_id
_entity_poly.type
_entity_poly.pdbx_seq_one_letter_code
_entity_poly.pdbx_strand_id
1 'polypeptide(L)'
;EKKICCTQPRRVAAMSVAAHVEEEMGVKLGYEAHERTLRTDILFGLVKDIVRVRPDLKLLISSSTLDAQKFAEYLDAPIFNIPGKPYPVQVCYTKVPEANYISAVITTVMQLHISQKNGDILVFLTGQDEIEAVHESLQHT
;
A
#
# COMPACT_ATOMS: atom_id res chain seq x y z
N GLU A 1 5.75 -7.36 26.17
CA GLU A 1 6.74 -7.61 25.09
C GLU A 1 6.31 -6.85 23.86
N LYS A 2 7.20 -6.01 23.32
CA LYS A 2 6.95 -5.20 22.12
C LYS A 2 7.26 -6.09 20.91
N LYS A 3 6.26 -6.31 20.06
CA LYS A 3 6.41 -7.10 18.82
C LYS A 3 6.75 -6.13 17.69
N ILE A 4 7.91 -6.31 17.08
CA ILE A 4 8.27 -5.64 15.84
C ILE A 4 7.45 -6.32 14.74
N CYS A 5 6.52 -5.57 14.14
CA CYS A 5 5.74 -6.04 13.01
C CYS A 5 6.09 -5.18 11.81
N CYS A 6 6.84 -5.76 10.87
CA CYS A 6 7.05 -5.18 9.56
C CYS A 6 5.71 -5.16 8.83
N THR A 7 5.17 -3.98 8.54
CA THR A 7 4.07 -3.85 7.58
C THR A 7 4.56 -3.04 6.38
N GLN A 8 4.36 -3.59 5.18
CA GLN A 8 4.70 -2.93 3.93
C GLN A 8 3.49 -2.21 3.33
N PRO A 9 3.71 -1.16 2.53
CA PRO A 9 2.66 -0.47 1.81
C PRO A 9 2.45 -1.18 0.46
N ARG A 10 1.89 -2.40 0.43
CA ARG A 10 1.26 -3.06 -0.74
C ARG A 10 0.83 -4.50 -0.40
N ARG A 11 -0.27 -4.95 -1.01
CA ARG A 11 -0.95 -6.26 -0.92
C ARG A 11 -1.80 -6.58 0.32
N VAL A 12 -1.31 -6.44 1.55
CA VAL A 12 -2.04 -7.06 2.69
C VAL A 12 -3.37 -6.36 3.02
N ALA A 13 -3.39 -5.02 2.99
CA ALA A 13 -4.60 -4.24 3.29
C ALA A 13 -5.66 -4.35 2.19
N ALA A 14 -5.25 -4.39 0.93
CA ALA A 14 -6.19 -4.43 -0.18
C ALA A 14 -6.74 -5.85 -0.43
N MET A 15 -6.04 -6.92 -0.03
CA MET A 15 -6.58 -8.28 -0.05
C MET A 15 -7.70 -8.49 0.98
N SER A 16 -7.58 -7.92 2.18
CA SER A 16 -8.63 -8.03 3.20
C SER A 16 -9.91 -7.28 2.80
N VAL A 17 -9.77 -6.11 2.19
CA VAL A 17 -10.92 -5.35 1.66
C VAL A 17 -11.50 -6.04 0.43
N ALA A 18 -10.64 -6.57 -0.45
CA ALA A 18 -11.04 -7.34 -1.61
C ALA A 18 -11.90 -8.54 -1.21
N ALA A 19 -11.43 -9.38 -0.28
CA ALA A 19 -12.16 -10.55 0.20
C ALA A 19 -13.54 -10.18 0.76
N HIS A 20 -13.65 -9.06 1.48
CA HIS A 20 -14.94 -8.62 2.02
C HIS A 20 -15.91 -8.18 0.91
N VAL A 21 -15.43 -7.48 -0.11
CA VAL A 21 -16.25 -7.09 -1.27
C VAL A 21 -16.65 -8.30 -2.11
N GLU A 22 -15.79 -9.33 -2.23
CA GLU A 22 -16.16 -10.59 -2.90
C GLU A 22 -17.37 -11.26 -2.23
N GLU A 23 -17.35 -11.27 -0.90
CA GLU A 23 -18.40 -11.86 -0.07
C GLU A 23 -19.71 -11.06 -0.18
N GLU A 24 -19.67 -9.74 -0.06
CA GLU A 24 -20.87 -8.89 -0.18
C GLU A 24 -21.49 -8.93 -1.58
N MET A 25 -20.66 -8.98 -2.63
CA MET A 25 -21.12 -8.87 -4.02
C MET A 25 -21.38 -10.22 -4.70
N GLY A 26 -20.98 -11.34 -4.07
CA GLY A 26 -21.09 -12.68 -4.65
C GLY A 26 -20.27 -12.86 -5.94
N VAL A 27 -19.14 -12.17 -6.04
CA VAL A 27 -18.29 -12.10 -7.25
C VAL A 27 -16.84 -12.29 -6.85
N LYS A 28 -16.09 -13.13 -7.57
CA LYS A 28 -14.64 -13.24 -7.39
C LYS A 28 -13.95 -11.96 -7.87
N LEU A 29 -13.28 -11.25 -6.97
CA LEU A 29 -12.53 -10.05 -7.28
C LEU A 29 -11.33 -10.39 -8.15
N GLY A 30 -11.13 -9.55 -9.16
CA GLY A 30 -9.87 -9.49 -9.88
C GLY A 30 -8.77 -8.84 -9.03
N TYR A 31 -7.54 -9.14 -9.39
CA TYR A 31 -6.30 -8.66 -8.76
C TYR A 31 -6.28 -7.14 -8.47
N GLU A 32 -5.57 -6.76 -7.41
CA GLU A 32 -5.28 -5.35 -7.09
C GLU A 32 -4.50 -4.66 -8.22
N ALA A 33 -5.06 -3.58 -8.76
CA ALA A 33 -4.47 -2.81 -9.87
C ALA A 33 -3.49 -1.72 -9.41
N HIS A 34 -3.02 -1.79 -8.16
CA HIS A 34 -2.32 -0.68 -7.54
C HIS A 34 -0.85 -0.55 -7.99
N GLU A 35 -0.23 -1.66 -8.42
CA GLU A 35 1.05 -1.64 -9.11
C GLU A 35 0.82 -1.82 -10.61
N ARG A 36 1.10 -0.75 -11.38
CA ARG A 36 1.17 -0.79 -12.84
C ARG A 36 2.34 -1.70 -13.24
N THR A 37 2.05 -2.97 -13.50
CA THR A 37 3.03 -3.92 -14.03
C THR A 37 2.63 -4.35 -15.43
N LEU A 38 3.62 -4.76 -16.24
CA LEU A 38 3.38 -5.33 -17.57
C LEU A 38 2.34 -6.46 -17.54
N ARG A 39 2.38 -7.30 -16.49
CA ARG A 39 1.43 -8.40 -16.31
C ARG A 39 0.01 -7.88 -16.09
N THR A 40 -0.15 -6.86 -15.26
CA THR A 40 -1.44 -6.22 -14.98
C THR A 40 -2.04 -5.58 -16.23
N ASP A 41 -1.22 -4.91 -17.05
CA ASP A 41 -1.68 -4.26 -18.27
C ASP A 41 -2.12 -5.28 -19.34
N ILE A 42 -1.34 -6.36 -19.54
CA ILE A 42 -1.72 -7.46 -20.44
C ILE A 42 -3.04 -8.10 -19.98
N LEU A 43 -3.18 -8.35 -18.67
CA LEU A 43 -4.40 -8.91 -18.10
C LEU A 43 -5.61 -8.00 -18.39
N PHE A 44 -5.49 -6.69 -18.20
CA PHE A 44 -6.59 -5.76 -18.49
C PHE A 44 -6.95 -5.68 -19.98
N GLY A 45 -5.97 -5.86 -20.88
CA GLY A 45 -6.22 -6.07 -22.30
C GLY A 45 -7.14 -7.27 -22.55
N LEU A 46 -6.75 -8.44 -22.03
CA LEU A 46 -7.48 -9.70 -22.23
C LEU A 46 -8.86 -9.68 -21.58
N VAL A 47 -8.97 -9.21 -20.34
CA VAL A 47 -10.22 -9.23 -19.57
C VAL A 47 -11.26 -8.30 -20.19
N LYS A 48 -10.84 -7.15 -20.77
CA LYS A 48 -11.75 -6.23 -21.47
C LYS A 48 -12.51 -6.92 -22.60
N ASP A 49 -11.83 -7.78 -23.37
CA ASP A 49 -12.46 -8.52 -24.46
C ASP A 49 -13.32 -9.68 -23.93
N ILE A 50 -12.87 -10.37 -22.88
CA ILE A 50 -13.62 -11.49 -22.29
C ILE A 50 -14.95 -11.04 -21.68
N VAL A 51 -14.97 -9.92 -20.95
CA VAL A 51 -16.20 -9.39 -20.32
C VAL A 51 -17.27 -9.05 -21.36
N ARG A 52 -16.87 -8.67 -22.58
CA ARG A 52 -17.82 -8.40 -23.69
C ARG A 52 -18.52 -9.66 -24.21
N VAL A 53 -17.85 -10.82 -24.15
CA VAL A 53 -18.38 -12.10 -24.66
C VAL A 53 -18.95 -13.00 -23.56
N ARG A 54 -18.65 -12.71 -22.29
CA ARG A 54 -19.12 -13.45 -21.11
C ARG A 54 -19.92 -12.54 -20.19
N PRO A 55 -21.23 -12.35 -20.44
CA PRO A 55 -22.08 -11.47 -19.63
C PRO A 55 -22.29 -11.99 -18.19
N ASP A 56 -21.97 -13.27 -17.94
CA ASP A 56 -21.96 -13.87 -16.60
C ASP A 56 -20.72 -13.48 -15.77
N LEU A 57 -19.65 -12.99 -16.41
CA LEU A 57 -18.43 -12.56 -15.75
C LEU A 57 -18.56 -11.10 -15.28
N LYS A 58 -18.45 -10.89 -13.97
CA LYS A 58 -18.41 -9.56 -13.36
C LYS A 58 -16.98 -9.19 -12.99
N LEU A 59 -16.54 -8.00 -13.39
CA LEU A 59 -15.21 -7.47 -13.10
C LEU A 59 -15.31 -6.31 -12.10
N LEU A 60 -14.60 -6.43 -10.98
CA LEU A 60 -14.41 -5.35 -10.03
C LEU A 60 -12.91 -5.05 -9.90
N ILE A 61 -12.55 -3.77 -9.99
CA ILE A 61 -11.16 -3.30 -9.89
C ILE A 61 -11.06 -2.36 -8.70
N SER A 62 -10.17 -2.67 -7.78
CA SER A 62 -9.82 -1.81 -6.65
C SER A 62 -8.53 -1.03 -6.94
N SER A 63 -8.56 0.28 -6.68
CA SER A 63 -7.40 1.18 -6.77
C SER A 63 -7.43 2.18 -5.62
N SER A 64 -6.28 2.43 -4.98
CA SER A 64 -6.11 3.41 -3.90
C SER A 64 -5.51 4.74 -4.37
N THR A 65 -5.43 5.00 -5.69
CA THR A 65 -4.88 6.24 -6.28
C THR A 65 -5.85 6.92 -7.27
N LEU A 66 -5.51 8.17 -7.65
CA LEU A 66 -6.15 8.97 -8.70
C LEU A 66 -6.25 8.29 -10.09
N ASP A 67 -5.61 7.13 -10.27
CA ASP A 67 -5.60 6.38 -11.52
C ASP A 67 -6.93 5.64 -11.81
N ALA A 68 -7.89 5.65 -10.89
CA ALA A 68 -9.23 5.05 -11.08
C ALA A 68 -9.96 5.62 -12.31
N GLN A 69 -9.79 6.93 -12.59
CA GLN A 69 -10.39 7.59 -13.75
C GLN A 69 -9.97 6.95 -15.08
N LYS A 70 -8.67 6.67 -15.22
CA LYS A 70 -8.13 6.05 -16.45
C LYS A 70 -8.66 4.64 -16.66
N PHE A 71 -8.86 3.88 -15.58
CA PHE A 71 -9.44 2.54 -15.66
C PHE A 71 -10.91 2.58 -16.04
N ALA A 72 -11.66 3.52 -15.46
CA ALA A 72 -13.06 3.75 -15.81
C ALA A 72 -13.23 4.11 -17.30
N GLU A 73 -12.43 5.04 -17.80
CA GLU A 73 -12.42 5.41 -19.23
C GLU A 73 -12.01 4.23 -20.13
N TYR A 74 -10.97 3.48 -19.73
CA TYR A 74 -10.49 2.34 -20.51
C TYR A 74 -11.49 1.18 -20.59
N LEU A 75 -12.25 0.93 -19.51
CA LEU A 75 -13.20 -0.18 -19.42
C LEU A 75 -14.66 0.22 -19.64
N ASP A 76 -14.93 1.52 -19.82
CA ASP A 76 -16.29 2.07 -19.87
C ASP A 76 -17.12 1.65 -18.64
N ALA A 77 -16.53 1.84 -17.45
CA ALA A 77 -17.07 1.33 -16.18
C ALA A 77 -17.32 2.46 -15.17
N PRO A 78 -18.38 2.36 -14.34
CA PRO A 78 -18.64 3.34 -13.28
C PRO A 78 -17.58 3.27 -12.18
N ILE A 79 -17.30 4.43 -11.55
CA ILE A 79 -16.41 4.52 -10.39
C ILE A 79 -17.24 4.57 -9.12
N PHE A 80 -16.85 3.75 -8.13
CA PHE A 80 -17.38 3.82 -6.78
C PHE A 80 -16.29 4.27 -5.80
N ASN A 81 -16.52 5.41 -5.13
CA ASN A 81 -15.57 5.99 -4.19
C ASN A 81 -15.98 5.68 -2.75
N ILE A 82 -15.13 4.98 -2.02
CA ILE A 82 -15.29 4.76 -0.58
C ILE A 82 -14.56 5.90 0.15
N PRO A 83 -15.27 6.78 0.88
CA PRO A 83 -14.63 7.88 1.58
C PRO A 83 -13.70 7.33 2.67
N GLY A 84 -12.41 7.67 2.56
CA GLY A 84 -11.46 7.46 3.65
C GLY A 84 -11.68 8.47 4.77
N LYS A 85 -11.34 8.08 6.00
CA LYS A 85 -11.25 9.01 7.13
C LYS A 85 -9.77 9.35 7.37
N PRO A 86 -9.24 10.43 6.79
CA PRO A 86 -7.88 10.85 7.09
C PRO A 86 -7.80 11.35 8.53
N TYR A 87 -6.75 10.95 9.23
CA TYR A 87 -6.37 11.55 10.51
C TYR A 87 -5.28 12.59 10.24
N PRO A 88 -5.25 13.72 10.96
CA PRO A 88 -4.21 14.73 10.77
C PRO A 88 -2.85 14.13 11.09
N VAL A 89 -1.92 14.21 10.14
CA VAL A 89 -0.53 13.78 10.30
C VAL A 89 0.38 15.00 10.26
N GLN A 90 1.21 15.15 11.29
CA GLN A 90 2.25 16.17 11.29
C GLN A 90 3.43 15.70 10.43
N VAL A 91 3.85 16.54 9.48
CA VAL A 91 5.00 16.27 8.62
C VAL A 91 6.19 17.10 9.10
N CYS A 92 7.31 16.44 9.35
CA CYS A 92 8.56 17.06 9.78
C CYS A 92 9.64 16.82 8.73
N TYR A 93 10.42 17.86 8.42
CA TYR A 93 11.51 17.80 7.46
C TYR A 93 12.85 18.06 8.15
N THR A 94 13.91 17.44 7.65
CA THR A 94 15.27 17.81 8.05
C THR A 94 15.61 19.20 7.51
N LYS A 95 16.45 19.94 8.22
CA LYS A 95 16.86 21.29 7.78
C LYS A 95 17.75 21.25 6.54
N VAL A 96 18.51 20.17 6.40
CA VAL A 96 19.45 19.91 5.31
C VAL A 96 19.33 18.45 4.85
N PRO A 97 19.73 18.13 3.62
CA PRO A 97 19.81 16.74 3.17
C PRO A 97 20.76 15.91 4.03
N GLU A 98 20.34 14.72 4.42
CA GLU A 98 21.15 13.78 5.18
C GLU A 98 22.00 12.93 4.25
N ALA A 99 23.33 12.97 4.41
CA ALA A 99 24.24 12.17 3.60
C ALA A 99 24.14 10.67 3.91
N ASN A 100 23.80 10.32 5.15
CA ASN A 100 23.55 8.95 5.59
C ASN A 100 22.18 8.86 6.25
N TYR A 101 21.16 8.52 5.44
CA TYR A 101 19.79 8.39 5.94
C TYR A 101 19.61 7.22 6.89
N ILE A 102 20.45 6.18 6.84
CA ILE A 102 20.36 5.03 7.77
C ILE A 102 20.65 5.49 9.20
N SER A 103 21.72 6.26 9.40
CA SER A 103 22.02 6.85 10.71
C SER A 103 20.94 7.82 11.18
N ALA A 104 20.44 8.67 10.26
CA ALA A 104 19.37 9.61 10.57
C ALA A 104 18.07 8.89 10.99
N VAL A 105 17.73 7.76 10.35
CA VAL A 105 16.60 6.91 10.70
C VAL A 105 16.76 6.36 12.12
N ILE A 106 17.91 5.77 12.46
CA ILE A 106 18.17 5.21 13.80
C ILE A 106 18.00 6.28 14.87
N THR A 107 18.63 7.45 14.68
CA THR A 107 18.50 8.59 15.61
C THR A 107 17.05 9.04 15.75
N THR A 108 16.33 9.17 14.64
CA THR A 108 14.93 9.62 14.65
C THR A 108 14.02 8.62 15.36
N VAL A 109 14.19 7.33 15.11
CA VAL A 109 13.42 6.26 15.77
C VAL A 109 13.63 6.31 17.28
N MET A 110 14.88 6.41 17.74
CA MET A 110 15.20 6.48 19.17
C MET A 110 14.64 7.77 19.81
N GLN A 111 14.75 8.90 19.12
CA GLN A 111 14.18 10.16 19.60
C GLN A 111 12.65 10.07 19.71
N LEU A 112 11.97 9.51 18.73
CA LEU A 112 10.52 9.30 18.76
C LEU A 112 10.13 8.35 19.89
N HIS A 113 10.89 7.26 20.08
CA HIS A 113 10.65 6.27 21.14
C HIS A 113 10.65 6.89 22.54
N ILE A 114 11.56 7.83 22.78
CA ILE A 114 11.76 8.46 24.08
C ILE A 114 10.80 9.65 24.28
N SER A 115 10.58 10.46 23.23
CA SER A 115 9.88 11.75 23.36
C SER A 115 8.38 11.69 23.11
N GLN A 116 7.89 10.70 22.35
CA GLN A 116 6.48 10.61 21.98
C GLN A 116 5.70 9.70 22.92
N LYS A 117 4.37 9.87 22.91
CA LYS A 117 3.43 8.99 23.62
C LYS A 117 3.42 7.59 22.98
N ASN A 118 2.83 6.63 23.68
CA ASN A 118 2.68 5.26 23.18
C ASN A 118 2.07 5.22 21.77
N GLY A 119 2.75 4.52 20.88
CA GLY A 119 2.39 4.28 19.49
C GLY A 119 3.48 3.48 18.79
N ASP A 120 3.14 2.82 17.69
CA ASP A 120 4.09 2.06 16.89
C ASP A 120 4.81 2.97 15.87
N ILE A 121 6.04 2.60 15.51
CA ILE A 121 6.86 3.33 14.54
C ILE A 121 7.00 2.46 13.29
N LEU A 122 6.59 3.01 12.14
CA LEU A 122 6.80 2.39 10.82
C LEU A 122 7.93 3.13 10.10
N VAL A 123 8.95 2.38 9.67
CA VAL A 123 10.11 2.90 8.93
C VAL A 123 10.12 2.27 7.53
N PHE A 124 10.36 3.09 6.50
CA PHE A 124 10.54 2.63 5.13
C PHE A 124 12.03 2.63 4.78
N LEU A 125 12.54 1.49 4.34
CA LEU A 125 13.93 1.27 3.90
C LEU A 125 13.92 0.63 2.52
N THR A 126 15.03 0.72 1.79
CA THR A 126 15.05 0.42 0.35
C THR A 126 15.23 -1.07 0.03
N GLY A 127 15.79 -1.84 0.97
CA GLY A 127 16.07 -3.27 0.76
C GLY A 127 16.29 -4.04 2.05
N GLN A 128 16.40 -5.36 1.90
CA GLN A 128 16.56 -6.28 3.02
C GLN A 128 17.82 -6.00 3.84
N ASP A 129 18.97 -5.80 3.19
CA ASP A 129 20.25 -5.54 3.85
C ASP A 129 20.18 -4.31 4.78
N GLU A 130 19.50 -3.24 4.34
CA GLU A 130 19.29 -2.04 5.17
C GLU A 130 18.36 -2.30 6.36
N ILE A 131 17.30 -3.09 6.13
CA ILE A 131 16.34 -3.46 7.18
C ILE A 131 17.05 -4.24 8.28
N GLU A 132 17.87 -5.22 7.90
CA GLU A 132 18.62 -6.04 8.85
C GLU A 132 19.64 -5.19 9.62
N ALA A 133 20.41 -4.34 8.93
CA ALA A 133 21.38 -3.45 9.57
C ALA A 133 20.75 -2.47 10.58
N VAL A 134 19.62 -1.85 10.23
CA VAL A 134 18.88 -0.95 11.13
C VAL A 134 18.29 -1.73 12.29
N HIS A 135 17.73 -2.91 12.04
CA HIS A 135 17.17 -3.77 13.08
C HIS A 135 18.22 -4.16 14.12
N GLU A 136 19.38 -4.64 13.68
CA GLU A 136 20.49 -4.98 14.58
C GLU A 136 20.94 -3.76 15.39
N SER A 137 21.09 -2.60 14.74
CA SER A 137 21.50 -1.36 15.42
C SER A 137 20.51 -0.93 16.51
N LEU A 138 19.20 -1.06 16.25
CA LEU A 138 18.14 -0.71 17.20
C LEU A 138 18.00 -1.72 18.35
N GLN A 139 18.43 -2.97 18.17
CA GLN A 139 18.42 -3.97 19.26
C GLN A 139 19.61 -3.83 20.22
N HIS A 140 20.73 -3.32 19.73
CA HIS A 140 21.98 -3.19 20.49
C HIS A 140 22.21 -1.80 21.10
N THR A 141 21.24 -0.88 20.96
CA THR A 141 21.28 0.48 21.54
C THR A 141 20.24 0.61 22.66
#